data_AF-A0A7S3FR19-F1
#
_entry.id   AF-A0A7S3FR19-F1
#
_cell.length_a   1.000
_cell.length_b   1.000
_cell.length_c   1.000
_cell.angle_alpha   90.00
_cell.angle_beta   90.00
_cell.angle_gamma   90.00
#
_symmetry.space_group_name_H-M   'P 1'
#
loop_
_entity.id
_entity.type
_entity.pdbx_description
1 polymer ?
#
loop_
_entity_poly.entity_id
_entity_poly.type
_entity_poly.pdbx_seq_one_letter_code
_entity_poly.pdbx_strand_id
1 'polypeptide(L)'
;MGEDSLGAMKADYLKRKADGEVRKQNYRDAILHYTEALELLREGGRTTSGQDSALHLILGNRSLALARCGKFSHALEDADECVRVSPRWAKAHWRRAQALKGLKRRIEALEALKVSHESVGPQDDEGSAKEREEVEKEIRRVVVSLRREEIAEWIVGALQKLQDRKIIAPAKVEDVTDEEKVEACFRHVKISQQQSGTPKSPYHEKVHEWVLHSSLEPAEAYELRSAMYCRAKCLRQAQADARMAIAHTHLRYSEASGAAIMNKYLDLARAYHQLGVAY
;
A
#
# COMPACT_ATOMS: atom_id res chain seq x y z
N MET A 1 26.72 -38.68 3.89
CA MET A 1 26.41 -37.61 2.92
C MET A 1 25.52 -38.15 1.78
N GLY A 2 24.36 -38.76 2.08
CA GLY A 2 23.71 -39.70 1.14
C GLY A 2 22.39 -39.23 0.50
N GLU A 3 21.38 -38.87 1.30
CA GLU A 3 20.01 -38.69 0.80
C GLU A 3 19.56 -37.22 0.76
N ASP A 4 19.87 -36.44 1.82
CA ASP A 4 19.53 -35.00 1.89
C ASP A 4 20.19 -34.18 0.76
N SER A 5 21.40 -34.58 0.35
CA SER A 5 22.12 -33.92 -0.74
C SER A 5 21.52 -34.22 -2.12
N LEU A 6 20.94 -35.41 -2.31
CA LEU A 6 20.29 -35.82 -3.56
C LEU A 6 18.93 -35.13 -3.72
N GLY A 7 18.15 -35.04 -2.63
CA GLY A 7 16.88 -34.32 -2.59
C GLY A 7 17.03 -32.84 -2.96
N ALA A 8 18.05 -32.18 -2.41
CA ALA A 8 18.36 -30.77 -2.72
C ALA A 8 18.78 -30.56 -4.19
N MET A 9 19.61 -31.44 -4.76
CA MET A 9 19.98 -31.36 -6.18
C MET A 9 18.77 -31.56 -7.10
N LYS A 10 17.88 -32.50 -6.75
CA LYS A 10 16.65 -32.75 -7.49
C LYS A 10 15.69 -31.55 -7.43
N ALA A 11 15.57 -30.91 -6.26
CA ALA A 11 14.79 -29.68 -6.11
C ALA A 11 15.35 -28.52 -6.96
N ASP A 12 16.67 -28.32 -7.02
CA ASP A 12 17.27 -27.29 -7.88
C ASP A 12 17.06 -27.60 -9.37
N TYR A 13 17.17 -28.87 -9.79
CA TYR A 13 16.85 -29.28 -11.14
C TYR A 13 15.39 -28.95 -11.52
N LEU A 14 14.44 -29.31 -10.65
CA LEU A 14 13.02 -29.03 -10.86
C LEU A 14 12.73 -27.53 -10.88
N LYS A 15 13.36 -26.74 -10.01
CA LYS A 15 13.29 -25.28 -10.06
C LYS A 15 13.76 -24.75 -11.43
N ARG A 16 14.94 -25.16 -11.91
CA ARG A 16 15.46 -24.69 -13.21
C ARG A 16 14.56 -25.09 -14.37
N LYS A 17 14.01 -26.30 -14.34
CA LYS A 17 13.02 -26.78 -15.32
C LYS A 17 11.76 -25.92 -15.29
N ALA A 18 11.22 -25.65 -14.11
CA ALA A 18 10.07 -24.78 -13.91
C ALA A 18 10.34 -23.34 -14.38
N ASP A 19 11.51 -22.77 -14.08
CA ASP A 19 11.93 -21.46 -14.57
C ASP A 19 11.95 -21.41 -16.11
N GLY A 20 12.37 -22.52 -16.75
CA GLY A 20 12.29 -22.70 -18.20
C GLY A 20 10.85 -22.67 -18.73
N GLU A 21 9.93 -23.37 -18.06
CA GLU A 21 8.51 -23.36 -18.42
C GLU A 21 7.84 -22.00 -18.19
N VAL A 22 8.20 -21.27 -17.14
CA VAL A 22 7.75 -19.89 -16.92
C VAL A 22 8.19 -18.97 -18.07
N ARG A 23 9.43 -19.10 -18.56
CA ARG A 23 9.91 -18.32 -19.73
C ARG A 23 9.13 -18.63 -21.00
N LYS A 24 8.68 -19.88 -21.16
CA LYS A 24 7.80 -20.31 -22.26
C LYS A 24 6.32 -19.95 -22.04
N GLN A 25 5.98 -19.34 -20.90
CA GLN A 25 4.61 -19.04 -20.47
C GLN A 25 3.75 -20.30 -20.21
N ASN A 26 4.38 -21.46 -20.04
CA ASN A 26 3.73 -22.72 -19.66
C ASN A 26 3.53 -22.78 -18.14
N TYR A 27 2.65 -21.92 -17.63
CA TYR A 27 2.47 -21.75 -16.18
C TYR A 27 1.92 -23.00 -15.47
N ARG A 28 1.12 -23.82 -16.15
CA ARG A 28 0.56 -25.06 -15.57
C ARG A 28 1.65 -26.04 -15.19
N ASP A 29 2.57 -26.32 -16.13
CA ASP A 29 3.68 -27.24 -15.91
C ASP A 29 4.72 -26.65 -14.96
N ALA A 30 4.92 -25.34 -14.99
CA ALA A 30 5.77 -24.65 -14.01
C ALA A 30 5.27 -24.86 -12.58
N ILE A 31 3.94 -24.75 -12.34
CA ILE A 31 3.34 -24.97 -11.02
C ILE A 31 3.60 -26.39 -10.53
N LEU A 32 3.46 -27.40 -11.40
CA LEU A 32 3.72 -28.80 -11.05
C LEU A 32 5.16 -29.00 -10.61
N HIS A 33 6.13 -28.59 -11.43
CA HIS A 33 7.54 -28.72 -11.12
C HIS A 33 7.97 -27.94 -9.86
N TYR A 34 7.44 -26.73 -9.62
CA TYR A 34 7.70 -26.01 -8.37
C TYR A 34 7.09 -26.69 -7.16
N THR A 35 5.93 -27.34 -7.30
CA THR A 35 5.27 -28.06 -6.21
C THR A 35 6.08 -29.29 -5.82
N GLU A 36 6.51 -30.10 -6.80
CA GLU A 36 7.41 -31.22 -6.57
C GLU A 36 8.74 -30.76 -5.93
N ALA A 37 9.29 -29.62 -6.37
CA ALA A 37 10.49 -29.05 -5.76
C ALA A 37 10.28 -28.69 -4.28
N LEU A 38 9.13 -28.11 -3.92
CA LEU A 38 8.80 -27.76 -2.54
C LEU A 38 8.54 -28.98 -1.66
N GLU A 39 7.95 -30.05 -2.21
CA GLU A 39 7.75 -31.31 -1.50
C GLU A 39 9.10 -31.94 -1.12
N LEU A 40 10.03 -32.02 -2.07
CA LEU A 40 11.39 -32.52 -1.81
C LEU A 40 12.14 -31.69 -0.75
N LEU A 41 11.95 -30.36 -0.77
CA LEU A 41 12.54 -29.46 0.24
C LEU A 41 11.89 -29.62 1.63
N ARG A 42 10.62 -30.06 1.70
CA ARG A 42 9.93 -30.34 2.97
C ARG A 42 10.32 -31.70 3.55
N GLU A 43 10.48 -32.70 2.68
CA GLU A 43 10.86 -34.07 3.04
C GLU A 43 12.30 -34.19 3.54
N GLY A 44 13.23 -33.40 2.97
CA GLY A 44 14.64 -33.40 3.36
C GLY A 44 14.98 -32.82 4.75
N GLY A 45 13.97 -32.48 5.56
CA GLY A 45 14.12 -31.87 6.88
C GLY A 45 14.67 -30.44 6.84
N ARG A 46 14.20 -29.56 7.74
CA ARG A 46 14.78 -28.21 7.93
C ARG A 46 16.16 -28.34 8.57
N THR A 47 17.16 -28.70 7.78
CA THR A 47 18.53 -28.83 8.26
C THR A 47 19.40 -27.87 7.50
N THR A 48 19.91 -26.89 8.25
CA THR A 48 20.94 -25.91 7.92
C THR A 48 20.50 -24.66 7.16
N SER A 49 20.97 -23.55 7.71
CA SER A 49 20.70 -22.13 7.48
C SER A 49 21.07 -21.61 6.07
N GLY A 50 21.22 -22.50 5.09
CA GLY A 50 21.53 -22.21 3.68
C GLY A 50 20.43 -22.59 2.69
N GLN A 51 19.46 -23.44 3.07
CA GLN A 51 18.36 -23.86 2.19
C GLN A 51 17.28 -22.77 1.98
N ASP A 52 17.23 -21.75 2.85
CA ASP A 52 16.30 -20.62 2.75
C ASP A 52 16.56 -19.74 1.50
N SER A 53 17.76 -19.83 0.91
CA SER A 53 18.16 -19.03 -0.26
C SER A 53 17.39 -19.40 -1.54
N ALA A 54 16.94 -20.65 -1.70
CA ALA A 54 16.17 -21.08 -2.89
C ALA A 54 14.66 -21.13 -2.64
N LEU A 55 14.23 -21.32 -1.38
CA LEU A 55 12.84 -21.49 -1.00
C LEU A 55 11.98 -20.28 -1.40
N HIS A 56 12.43 -19.06 -1.05
CA HIS A 56 11.71 -17.84 -1.40
C HIS A 56 11.59 -17.64 -2.92
N LEU A 57 12.61 -18.05 -3.71
CA LEU A 57 12.57 -17.97 -5.17
C LEU A 57 11.54 -18.93 -5.77
N ILE A 58 11.47 -20.17 -5.27
CA ILE A 58 10.49 -21.16 -5.72
C ILE A 58 9.07 -20.70 -5.38
N LEU A 59 8.84 -20.26 -4.14
CA LEU A 59 7.54 -19.73 -3.70
C LEU A 59 7.13 -18.50 -4.52
N GLY A 60 8.03 -17.54 -4.72
CA GLY A 60 7.74 -16.33 -5.50
C GLY A 60 7.46 -16.60 -6.98
N ASN A 61 8.15 -17.56 -7.59
CA ASN A 61 7.91 -17.94 -8.98
C ASN A 61 6.66 -18.82 -9.15
N ARG A 62 6.37 -19.70 -8.19
CA ARG A 62 5.11 -20.45 -8.16
C ARG A 62 3.93 -19.53 -7.94
N SER A 63 4.04 -18.54 -7.04
CA SER A 63 3.04 -17.48 -6.85
C SER A 63 2.75 -16.73 -8.16
N LEU A 64 3.79 -16.35 -8.93
CA LEU A 64 3.59 -15.76 -10.26
C LEU A 64 2.81 -16.70 -11.18
N ALA A 65 3.24 -17.95 -11.30
CA ALA A 65 2.61 -18.90 -12.22
C ALA A 65 1.13 -19.13 -11.83
N LEU A 66 0.84 -19.27 -10.53
CA LEU A 66 -0.51 -19.37 -9.99
C LEU A 66 -1.36 -18.14 -10.32
N ALA A 67 -0.81 -16.93 -10.14
CA ALA A 67 -1.50 -15.68 -10.48
C ALA A 67 -1.78 -15.57 -11.98
N ARG A 68 -0.86 -16.02 -12.86
CA ARG A 68 -1.07 -16.08 -14.31
C ARG A 68 -2.12 -17.09 -14.73
N CYS A 69 -2.31 -18.15 -13.95
CA CYS A 69 -3.41 -19.11 -14.11
C CYS A 69 -4.73 -18.67 -13.43
N GLY A 70 -4.81 -17.47 -12.85
CA GLY A 70 -6.01 -16.98 -12.15
C GLY A 70 -6.25 -17.61 -10.77
N LYS A 71 -5.30 -18.42 -10.26
CA LYS A 71 -5.39 -19.05 -8.93
C LYS A 71 -4.90 -18.09 -7.84
N PHE A 72 -5.57 -16.96 -7.69
CA PHE A 72 -5.07 -15.85 -6.86
C PHE A 72 -4.96 -16.15 -5.36
N SER A 73 -5.86 -16.97 -4.79
CA SER A 73 -5.79 -17.34 -3.36
C SER A 73 -4.52 -18.13 -3.06
N HIS A 74 -4.24 -19.17 -3.84
CA HIS A 74 -3.01 -19.96 -3.72
C HIS A 74 -1.76 -19.11 -4.03
N ALA A 75 -1.86 -18.20 -4.99
CA ALA A 75 -0.77 -17.27 -5.29
C ALA A 75 -0.46 -16.35 -4.09
N LEU A 76 -1.49 -15.94 -3.34
CA LEU A 76 -1.34 -15.13 -2.14
C LEU A 76 -0.68 -15.93 -1.02
N GLU A 77 -1.11 -17.16 -0.77
CA GLU A 77 -0.48 -18.06 0.21
C GLU A 77 1.02 -18.22 -0.04
N ASP A 78 1.41 -18.49 -1.29
CA ASP A 78 2.82 -18.58 -1.68
C ASP A 78 3.57 -17.26 -1.51
N ALA A 79 2.93 -16.14 -1.82
CA ALA A 79 3.55 -14.82 -1.69
C ALA A 79 3.72 -14.41 -0.22
N ASP A 80 2.75 -14.70 0.65
CA ASP A 80 2.82 -14.42 2.08
C ASP A 80 3.91 -15.27 2.75
N GLU A 81 4.00 -16.55 2.37
CA GLU A 81 5.09 -17.43 2.80
C GLU A 81 6.45 -16.91 2.30
N CYS A 82 6.50 -16.45 1.05
CA CYS A 82 7.71 -15.87 0.48
C CYS A 82 8.16 -14.60 1.24
N VAL A 83 7.22 -13.72 1.61
CA VAL A 83 7.48 -12.54 2.45
C VAL A 83 7.98 -12.96 3.83
N ARG A 84 7.44 -14.04 4.41
CA ARG A 84 7.89 -14.57 5.71
C ARG A 84 9.33 -15.09 5.65
N VAL A 85 9.70 -15.77 4.57
CA VAL A 85 11.06 -16.33 4.37
C VAL A 85 12.07 -15.24 4.03
N SER A 86 11.70 -14.29 3.17
CA SER A 86 12.60 -13.20 2.74
C SER A 86 11.89 -11.84 2.76
N PRO A 87 11.75 -11.20 3.93
CA PRO A 87 10.99 -9.96 4.09
C PRO A 87 11.52 -8.77 3.30
N ARG A 88 12.82 -8.76 2.99
CA ARG A 88 13.49 -7.68 2.24
C ARG A 88 13.46 -7.88 0.73
N TRP A 89 12.90 -8.99 0.23
CA TRP A 89 12.85 -9.23 -1.20
C TRP A 89 11.70 -8.47 -1.84
N ALA A 90 11.99 -7.36 -2.53
CA ALA A 90 10.97 -6.53 -3.19
C ALA A 90 9.99 -7.34 -4.05
N LYS A 91 10.50 -8.33 -4.81
CA LYS A 91 9.65 -9.16 -5.66
C LYS A 91 8.64 -10.00 -4.88
N ALA A 92 8.91 -10.38 -3.63
CA ALA A 92 7.93 -11.08 -2.78
C ALA A 92 6.68 -10.22 -2.57
N HIS A 93 6.89 -8.97 -2.16
CA HIS A 93 5.82 -7.99 -1.94
C HIS A 93 5.10 -7.63 -3.25
N TRP A 94 5.83 -7.54 -4.35
CA TRP A 94 5.23 -7.41 -5.68
C TRP A 94 4.33 -8.60 -6.04
N ARG A 95 4.76 -9.86 -5.81
CA ARG A 95 3.92 -11.04 -6.04
C ARG A 95 2.66 -11.00 -5.18
N ARG A 96 2.81 -10.65 -3.90
CA ARG A 96 1.71 -10.49 -2.94
C ARG A 96 0.70 -9.47 -3.46
N ALA A 97 1.16 -8.31 -3.91
CA ALA A 97 0.31 -7.28 -4.50
C ALA A 97 -0.46 -7.77 -5.73
N GLN A 98 0.20 -8.52 -6.63
CA GLN A 98 -0.47 -9.04 -7.83
C GLN A 98 -1.56 -10.06 -7.50
N ALA A 99 -1.32 -10.94 -6.50
CA ALA A 99 -2.33 -11.86 -6.01
C ALA A 99 -3.52 -11.13 -5.36
N LEU A 100 -3.24 -10.15 -4.48
CA LEU A 100 -4.27 -9.31 -3.83
C LEU A 100 -5.12 -8.54 -4.85
N LYS A 101 -4.49 -8.00 -5.89
CA LYS A 101 -5.19 -7.33 -7.00
C LYS A 101 -6.15 -8.27 -7.72
N GLY A 102 -5.72 -9.50 -8.00
CA GLY A 102 -6.58 -10.54 -8.59
C GLY A 102 -7.76 -10.93 -7.70
N LEU A 103 -7.58 -10.89 -6.38
CA LEU A 103 -8.64 -11.06 -5.37
C LEU A 103 -9.49 -9.82 -5.14
N LYS A 104 -9.25 -8.72 -5.88
CA LYS A 104 -9.91 -7.41 -5.73
C LYS A 104 -9.66 -6.74 -4.36
N ARG A 105 -8.67 -7.18 -3.59
CA ARG A 105 -8.22 -6.59 -2.32
C ARG A 105 -7.23 -5.44 -2.58
N ARG A 106 -7.72 -4.37 -3.21
CA ARG A 106 -6.87 -3.30 -3.79
C ARG A 106 -6.08 -2.50 -2.75
N ILE A 107 -6.68 -2.19 -1.59
CA ILE A 107 -6.02 -1.43 -0.52
C ILE A 107 -4.79 -2.19 -0.01
N GLU A 108 -4.96 -3.48 0.30
CA GLU A 108 -3.85 -4.34 0.73
C GLU A 108 -2.80 -4.53 -0.38
N ALA A 109 -3.23 -4.54 -1.65
CA ALA A 109 -2.31 -4.57 -2.78
C ALA A 109 -1.43 -3.31 -2.82
N LEU A 110 -1.99 -2.12 -2.53
CA LEU A 110 -1.22 -0.87 -2.43
C LEU A 110 -0.21 -0.91 -1.29
N GLU A 111 -0.59 -1.46 -0.14
CA GLU A 111 0.35 -1.64 0.98
C GLU A 111 1.52 -2.55 0.60
N ALA A 112 1.23 -3.68 -0.06
CA ALA A 112 2.26 -4.58 -0.55
C ALA A 112 3.15 -3.91 -1.62
N LEU A 113 2.58 -3.13 -2.56
CA LEU A 113 3.36 -2.38 -3.55
C LEU A 113 4.24 -1.31 -2.91
N LYS A 114 3.76 -0.63 -1.87
CA LYS A 114 4.54 0.34 -1.11
C LYS A 114 5.77 -0.31 -0.48
N VAL A 115 5.58 -1.43 0.23
CA VAL A 115 6.71 -2.17 0.82
C VAL A 115 7.64 -2.71 -0.26
N SER A 116 7.09 -3.14 -1.41
CA SER A 116 7.90 -3.52 -2.57
C SER A 116 8.78 -2.38 -3.06
N HIS A 117 8.25 -1.15 -3.17
CA HIS A 117 8.98 0.04 -3.60
C HIS A 117 10.09 0.41 -2.60
N GLU A 118 9.78 0.40 -1.31
CA GLU A 118 10.73 0.67 -0.21
C GLU A 118 11.84 -0.39 -0.10
N SER A 119 11.58 -1.61 -0.58
CA SER A 119 12.52 -2.74 -0.52
C SER A 119 13.40 -2.88 -1.77
N VAL A 120 13.21 -2.06 -2.81
CA VAL A 120 14.08 -2.08 -3.99
C VAL A 120 15.49 -1.60 -3.61
N GLY A 121 16.52 -2.16 -4.24
CA GLY A 121 17.93 -1.85 -4.00
C GLY A 121 18.31 -0.37 -4.19
N PRO A 122 19.60 0.00 -4.06
CA PRO A 122 20.05 1.39 -4.19
C PRO A 122 19.68 2.03 -5.54
N GLN A 123 19.50 3.35 -5.55
CA GLN A 123 19.00 4.11 -6.72
C GLN A 123 19.99 4.17 -7.88
N ASP A 124 21.27 4.01 -7.59
CA ASP A 124 22.36 4.11 -8.57
C ASP A 124 22.48 2.89 -9.49
N ASP A 125 21.77 1.79 -9.19
CA ASP A 125 21.71 0.60 -10.02
C ASP A 125 20.58 0.72 -11.07
N GLU A 126 20.92 0.66 -12.36
CA GLU A 126 19.97 0.81 -13.46
C GLU A 126 18.86 -0.26 -13.42
N GLY A 127 19.19 -1.47 -12.96
CA GLY A 127 18.22 -2.55 -12.76
C GLY A 127 17.18 -2.19 -11.70
N SER A 128 17.64 -1.70 -10.55
CA SER A 128 16.82 -1.24 -9.43
C SER A 128 15.99 -0.01 -9.78
N ALA A 129 16.49 0.90 -10.62
CA ALA A 129 15.71 2.04 -11.11
C ALA A 129 14.51 1.59 -11.97
N LYS A 130 14.73 0.67 -12.92
CA LYS A 130 13.65 0.08 -13.73
C LYS A 130 12.63 -0.68 -12.89
N GLU A 131 13.11 -1.44 -11.89
CA GLU A 131 12.21 -2.15 -10.98
C GLU A 131 11.34 -1.18 -10.17
N ARG A 132 11.90 -0.06 -9.66
CA ARG A 132 11.11 1.00 -8.99
C ARG A 132 10.08 1.62 -9.91
N GLU A 133 10.47 1.99 -11.12
CA GLU A 133 9.57 2.62 -12.09
C GLU A 133 8.37 1.73 -12.42
N GLU A 134 8.59 0.42 -12.60
CA GLU A 134 7.51 -0.54 -12.81
C GLU A 134 6.60 -0.68 -11.59
N VAL A 135 7.15 -0.60 -10.37
CA VAL A 135 6.35 -0.58 -9.13
C VAL A 135 5.47 0.66 -9.06
N GLU A 136 6.02 1.84 -9.35
CA GLU A 136 5.28 3.11 -9.35
C GLU A 136 4.16 3.12 -10.39
N LYS A 137 4.43 2.62 -11.60
CA LYS A 137 3.39 2.47 -12.64
C LYS A 137 2.25 1.58 -12.16
N GLU A 138 2.55 0.50 -11.46
CA GLU A 138 1.52 -0.41 -10.95
C GLU A 138 0.74 0.20 -9.78
N ILE A 139 1.41 0.93 -8.88
CA ILE A 139 0.75 1.72 -7.83
C ILE A 139 -0.26 2.67 -8.47
N ARG A 140 0.15 3.44 -9.49
CA ARG A 140 -0.75 4.32 -10.24
C ARG A 140 -1.95 3.57 -10.83
N ARG A 141 -1.73 2.41 -11.47
CA ARG A 141 -2.83 1.60 -12.03
C ARG A 141 -3.82 1.14 -10.95
N VAL A 142 -3.31 0.68 -9.80
CA VAL A 142 -4.16 0.21 -8.70
C VAL A 142 -4.94 1.38 -8.09
N VAL A 143 -4.27 2.49 -7.79
CA VAL A 143 -4.93 3.70 -7.24
C VAL A 143 -6.03 4.20 -8.17
N VAL A 144 -5.75 4.28 -9.48
CA VAL A 144 -6.72 4.70 -10.49
C VAL A 144 -7.93 3.74 -10.59
N SER A 145 -7.77 2.48 -10.20
CA SER A 145 -8.83 1.47 -10.19
C SER A 145 -9.65 1.43 -8.90
N LEU A 146 -9.26 2.20 -7.87
CA LEU A 146 -9.99 2.25 -6.61
C LEU A 146 -11.38 2.86 -6.81
N ARG A 147 -12.38 2.28 -6.15
CA ARG A 147 -13.67 2.93 -5.96
C ARG A 147 -13.52 4.06 -4.95
N ARG A 148 -14.46 5.01 -4.99
CA ARG A 148 -14.51 6.12 -4.03
C ARG A 148 -14.65 5.64 -2.58
N GLU A 149 -15.37 4.54 -2.36
CA GLU A 149 -15.45 3.86 -1.06
C GLU A 149 -14.07 3.39 -0.61
N GLU A 150 -13.33 2.69 -1.49
CA GLU A 150 -11.99 2.19 -1.19
C GLU A 150 -10.98 3.34 -0.95
N ILE A 151 -11.17 4.50 -1.60
CA ILE A 151 -10.39 5.72 -1.30
C ILE A 151 -10.70 6.24 0.10
N ALA A 152 -11.97 6.27 0.48
CA ALA A 152 -12.38 6.72 1.81
C ALA A 152 -11.84 5.78 2.90
N GLU A 153 -11.97 4.47 2.71
CA GLU A 153 -11.38 3.44 3.58
C GLU A 153 -9.86 3.62 3.70
N TRP A 154 -9.17 3.83 2.58
CA TRP A 154 -7.73 4.07 2.58
C TRP A 154 -7.37 5.34 3.39
N ILE A 155 -8.09 6.45 3.20
CA ILE A 155 -7.83 7.71 3.92
C ILE A 155 -8.05 7.53 5.42
N VAL A 156 -9.16 6.91 5.82
CA VAL A 156 -9.46 6.65 7.24
C VAL A 156 -8.38 5.75 7.85
N GLY A 157 -7.97 4.68 7.16
CA GLY A 157 -6.87 3.82 7.60
C GLY A 157 -5.53 4.55 7.68
N ALA A 158 -5.23 5.46 6.76
CA ALA A 158 -4.03 6.28 6.81
C ALA A 158 -4.03 7.23 8.01
N LEU A 159 -5.16 7.88 8.30
CA LEU A 159 -5.33 8.72 9.49
C LEU A 159 -5.18 7.92 10.79
N GLN A 160 -5.71 6.70 10.83
CA GLN A 160 -5.54 5.81 11.99
C GLN A 160 -4.07 5.44 12.21
N LYS A 161 -3.34 5.07 11.14
CA LYS A 161 -1.90 4.78 11.23
C LYS A 161 -1.09 5.98 11.74
N LEU A 162 -1.47 7.21 11.38
CA LEU A 162 -0.84 8.42 11.92
C LEU A 162 -1.14 8.62 13.41
N GLN A 163 -2.35 8.26 13.87
CA GLN A 163 -2.71 8.28 15.29
C GLN A 163 -1.94 7.23 16.10
N ASP A 164 -1.85 6.01 15.59
CA ASP A 164 -1.12 4.91 16.24
C ASP A 164 0.37 5.23 16.40
N ARG A 165 0.94 5.94 15.40
CA ARG A 165 2.31 6.46 15.42
C ARG A 165 2.48 7.74 16.25
N LYS A 166 1.40 8.25 16.86
CA LYS A 166 1.36 9.49 17.64
C LYS A 166 1.79 10.74 16.87
N ILE A 167 1.65 10.73 15.54
CA ILE A 167 1.92 11.88 14.68
C ILE A 167 0.77 12.89 14.78
N ILE A 168 -0.47 12.40 14.84
CA ILE A 168 -1.65 13.20 15.13
C ILE A 168 -2.33 12.69 16.41
N ALA A 169 -2.91 13.58 17.21
CA ALA A 169 -3.63 13.21 18.42
C ALA A 169 -4.94 12.50 18.06
N PRO A 170 -5.41 11.49 18.82
CA PRO A 170 -6.71 10.88 18.60
C PRO A 170 -7.86 11.89 18.80
N ALA A 171 -9.04 11.59 18.28
CA ALA A 171 -10.24 12.36 18.60
C ALA A 171 -10.54 12.26 20.11
N LYS A 172 -10.96 13.36 20.72
CA LYS A 172 -11.17 13.46 22.18
C LYS A 172 -12.49 14.09 22.56
N VAL A 173 -13.05 14.94 21.69
CA VAL A 173 -14.23 15.75 22.02
C VAL A 173 -15.50 15.00 21.62
N GLU A 174 -15.53 14.52 20.37
CA GLU A 174 -16.59 13.73 19.78
C GLU A 174 -15.92 12.70 18.87
N ASP A 175 -16.45 11.49 18.83
CA ASP A 175 -16.01 10.43 17.92
C ASP A 175 -17.22 9.63 17.43
N VAL A 176 -17.04 8.94 16.31
CA VAL A 176 -18.06 8.11 15.65
C VAL A 176 -17.50 6.75 15.33
N THR A 177 -18.37 5.81 14.95
CA THR A 177 -17.95 4.47 14.53
C THR A 177 -17.05 4.52 13.30
N ASP A 178 -16.26 3.48 13.07
CA ASP A 178 -15.38 3.43 11.90
C ASP A 178 -16.17 3.41 10.59
N GLU A 179 -17.36 2.78 10.57
CA GLU A 179 -18.28 2.82 9.45
C GLU A 179 -18.77 4.25 9.16
N GLU A 180 -19.10 5.02 10.21
CA GLU A 180 -19.50 6.43 10.07
C GLU A 180 -18.35 7.32 9.58
N LYS A 181 -17.10 7.05 10.01
CA LYS A 181 -15.90 7.74 9.50
C LYS A 181 -15.72 7.50 8.00
N VAL A 182 -15.83 6.25 7.57
CA VAL A 182 -15.71 5.86 6.14
C VAL A 182 -16.82 6.51 5.31
N GLU A 183 -18.07 6.46 5.77
CA GLU A 183 -19.20 7.09 5.06
C GLU A 183 -19.05 8.62 4.98
N ALA A 184 -18.63 9.27 6.07
CA ALA A 184 -18.37 10.70 6.08
C ALA A 184 -17.23 11.11 5.14
N CYS A 185 -16.14 10.32 5.11
CA CYS A 185 -15.02 10.50 4.20
C CYS A 185 -15.44 10.26 2.74
N PHE A 186 -16.24 9.24 2.47
CA PHE A 186 -16.79 8.97 1.14
C PHE A 186 -17.61 10.15 0.62
N ARG A 187 -18.48 10.73 1.45
CA ARG A 187 -19.23 11.95 1.11
C ARG A 187 -18.30 13.12 0.81
N HIS A 188 -17.22 13.27 1.56
CA HIS A 188 -16.21 14.30 1.30
C HIS A 188 -15.55 14.13 -0.07
N VAL A 189 -15.05 12.92 -0.35
CA VAL A 189 -14.41 12.57 -1.64
C VAL A 189 -15.37 12.79 -2.81
N LYS A 190 -16.65 12.44 -2.64
CA LYS A 190 -17.71 12.64 -3.64
C LYS A 190 -17.97 14.13 -3.93
N ILE A 191 -18.11 14.96 -2.89
CA ILE A 191 -18.33 16.41 -3.05
C ILE A 191 -17.12 17.06 -3.73
N SER A 192 -15.90 16.70 -3.31
CA SER A 192 -14.66 17.22 -3.90
C SER A 192 -14.58 16.90 -5.41
N GLN A 193 -14.99 15.69 -5.82
CA GLN A 193 -15.08 15.34 -7.24
C GLN A 193 -16.13 16.17 -8.00
N GLN A 194 -17.30 16.42 -7.41
CA GLN A 194 -18.35 17.22 -8.04
C GLN A 194 -17.89 18.66 -8.26
N GLN A 195 -17.11 19.21 -7.32
CA GLN A 195 -16.55 20.56 -7.41
C GLN A 195 -15.42 20.68 -8.42
N SER A 196 -14.58 19.64 -8.58
CA SER A 196 -13.48 19.67 -9.55
C SER A 196 -13.93 19.50 -11.00
N GLY A 197 -15.14 18.97 -11.23
CA GLY A 197 -15.65 18.70 -12.59
C GLY A 197 -14.88 17.59 -13.34
N THR A 198 -13.95 16.91 -12.66
CA THR A 198 -13.12 15.85 -13.26
C THR A 198 -13.79 14.48 -13.16
N PRO A 199 -13.60 13.60 -14.17
CA PRO A 199 -14.22 12.27 -14.17
C PRO A 199 -13.73 11.39 -13.01
N LYS A 200 -12.52 11.64 -12.48
CA LYS A 200 -11.98 11.01 -11.28
C LYS A 200 -11.83 12.04 -10.17
N SER A 201 -11.99 11.59 -8.92
CA SER A 201 -11.77 12.43 -7.74
C SER A 201 -10.31 12.86 -7.65
N PRO A 202 -10.01 14.13 -7.28
CA PRO A 202 -8.64 14.60 -7.00
C PRO A 202 -7.89 13.73 -5.99
N TYR A 203 -8.62 13.01 -5.13
CA TYR A 203 -8.05 12.09 -4.15
C TYR A 203 -7.35 10.87 -4.76
N HIS A 204 -7.59 10.52 -6.03
CA HIS A 204 -6.77 9.47 -6.67
C HIS A 204 -5.31 9.93 -6.79
N GLU A 205 -5.07 11.18 -7.20
CA GLU A 205 -3.71 11.69 -7.35
C GLU A 205 -3.05 11.84 -5.97
N LYS A 206 -3.80 12.38 -4.99
CA LYS A 206 -3.31 12.50 -3.61
C LYS A 206 -2.94 11.14 -3.00
N VAL A 207 -3.80 10.13 -3.14
CA VAL A 207 -3.50 8.77 -2.63
C VAL A 207 -2.27 8.19 -3.31
N HIS A 208 -2.11 8.40 -4.62
CA HIS A 208 -0.90 7.98 -5.33
C HIS A 208 0.36 8.65 -4.74
N GLU A 209 0.34 9.97 -4.54
CA GLU A 209 1.45 10.71 -3.93
C GLU A 209 1.74 10.25 -2.50
N TRP A 210 0.72 10.12 -1.65
CA TRP A 210 0.90 9.70 -0.25
C TRP A 210 1.41 8.26 -0.12
N VAL A 211 1.04 7.37 -1.03
CA VAL A 211 1.55 5.99 -1.07
C VAL A 211 3.04 5.99 -1.39
N LEU A 212 3.49 6.75 -2.40
CA LEU A 212 4.88 6.78 -2.85
C LEU A 212 5.81 7.53 -1.91
N HIS A 213 5.38 8.68 -1.40
CA HIS A 213 6.25 9.60 -0.67
C HIS A 213 6.09 9.50 0.85
N SER A 214 5.18 8.66 1.34
CA SER A 214 4.82 8.60 2.77
C SER A 214 4.48 9.97 3.37
N SER A 215 3.87 10.85 2.56
CA SER A 215 3.83 12.30 2.75
C SER A 215 2.47 12.83 3.19
N LEU A 216 1.62 12.02 3.84
CA LEU A 216 0.42 12.57 4.46
C LEU A 216 0.84 13.36 5.71
N GLU A 217 1.10 14.64 5.49
CA GLU A 217 1.58 15.56 6.50
C GLU A 217 0.55 15.79 7.60
N PRO A 218 0.99 16.10 8.85
CA PRO A 218 0.06 16.31 9.97
C PRO A 218 -1.01 17.37 9.67
N ALA A 219 -0.64 18.48 9.03
CA ALA A 219 -1.58 19.54 8.67
C ALA A 219 -2.69 19.05 7.73
N GLU A 220 -2.33 18.33 6.67
CA GLU A 220 -3.29 17.77 5.72
C GLU A 220 -4.13 16.64 6.35
N ALA A 221 -3.52 15.84 7.24
CA ALA A 221 -4.23 14.82 8.00
C ALA A 221 -5.33 15.42 8.90
N TYR A 222 -5.03 16.47 9.64
CA TYR A 222 -6.02 17.19 10.46
C TYR A 222 -7.09 17.87 9.61
N GLU A 223 -6.73 18.42 8.44
CA GLU A 223 -7.70 19.01 7.51
C GLU A 223 -8.70 17.97 6.99
N LEU A 224 -8.21 16.81 6.54
CA LEU A 224 -9.06 15.69 6.10
C LEU A 224 -9.95 15.18 7.23
N ARG A 225 -9.39 15.05 8.45
CA ARG A 225 -10.14 14.58 9.60
C ARG A 225 -11.20 15.58 10.05
N SER A 226 -10.89 16.88 10.00
CA SER A 226 -11.86 17.96 10.23
C SER A 226 -13.02 17.91 9.23
N ALA A 227 -12.70 17.78 7.94
CA ALA A 227 -13.69 17.65 6.87
C ALA A 227 -14.58 16.41 7.04
N MET A 228 -14.00 15.28 7.48
CA MET A 228 -14.71 14.04 7.80
C MET A 228 -15.66 14.24 9.00
N TYR A 229 -15.18 14.73 10.14
CA TYR A 229 -16.02 14.93 11.33
C TYR A 229 -17.13 15.96 11.11
N CYS A 230 -16.90 16.99 10.31
CA CYS A 230 -17.95 17.92 9.91
C CYS A 230 -19.12 17.18 9.22
N ARG A 231 -18.81 16.22 8.35
CA ARG A 231 -19.81 15.42 7.61
C ARG A 231 -20.46 14.34 8.47
N ALA A 232 -19.78 13.91 9.53
CA ALA A 232 -20.33 13.09 10.60
C ALA A 232 -21.17 13.88 11.62
N LYS A 233 -21.31 15.20 11.45
CA LYS A 233 -22.00 16.11 12.40
C LYS A 233 -21.34 16.24 13.77
N CYS A 234 -20.07 15.86 13.89
CA CYS A 234 -19.23 16.06 15.08
C CYS A 234 -18.50 17.40 14.99
N LEU A 235 -19.27 18.49 15.10
CA LEU A 235 -18.73 19.84 14.85
C LEU A 235 -17.64 20.22 15.84
N ARG A 236 -17.74 19.85 17.12
CA ARG A 236 -16.71 20.25 18.10
C ARG A 236 -15.38 19.57 17.83
N GLN A 237 -15.41 18.30 17.43
CA GLN A 237 -14.19 17.60 17.01
C GLN A 237 -13.65 18.16 15.69
N ALA A 238 -14.53 18.47 14.72
CA ALA A 238 -14.12 19.09 13.46
C ALA A 238 -13.41 20.44 13.68
N GLN A 239 -13.91 21.27 14.61
CA GLN A 239 -13.29 22.54 14.99
C GLN A 239 -11.95 22.35 15.71
N ALA A 240 -11.83 21.34 16.58
CA ALA A 240 -10.57 21.02 17.24
C ALA A 240 -9.49 20.59 16.23
N ASP A 241 -9.85 19.75 15.27
CA ASP A 241 -8.95 19.32 14.20
C ASP A 241 -8.58 20.47 13.25
N ALA A 242 -9.52 21.35 12.93
CA ALA A 242 -9.25 22.56 12.15
C ALA A 242 -8.18 23.44 12.80
N ARG A 243 -8.28 23.67 14.11
CA ARG A 243 -7.27 24.42 14.87
C ARG A 243 -5.89 23.76 14.82
N MET A 244 -5.84 22.43 14.91
CA MET A 244 -4.58 21.70 14.79
C MET A 244 -3.99 21.79 13.38
N ALA A 245 -4.81 21.70 12.33
CA ALA A 245 -4.36 21.89 10.95
C ALA A 245 -3.72 23.27 10.73
N ILE A 246 -4.35 24.33 11.25
CA ILE A 246 -3.83 25.70 11.24
C ILE A 246 -2.49 25.76 11.98
N ALA A 247 -2.42 25.25 13.21
CA ALA A 247 -1.21 25.27 14.02
C ALA A 247 -0.01 24.57 13.33
N HIS A 248 -0.23 23.39 12.74
CA HIS A 248 0.81 22.69 11.99
C HIS A 248 1.22 23.42 10.70
N THR A 249 0.28 24.10 10.05
CA THR A 249 0.58 24.96 8.89
C THR A 249 1.43 26.17 9.32
N HIS A 250 1.10 26.80 10.46
CA HIS A 250 1.92 27.88 11.03
C HIS A 250 3.33 27.44 11.37
N LEU A 251 3.49 26.29 12.04
CA LEU A 251 4.83 25.78 12.35
C LEU A 251 5.67 25.58 11.08
N ARG A 252 5.09 24.99 10.04
CA ARG A 252 5.77 24.72 8.77
C ARG A 252 6.19 25.99 8.01
N TYR A 253 5.38 27.05 8.10
CA TYR A 253 5.57 28.27 7.31
C TYR A 253 5.99 29.48 8.15
N SER A 254 6.26 29.30 9.44
CA SER A 254 6.69 30.38 10.35
C SER A 254 8.00 31.05 9.93
N GLU A 255 8.84 30.36 9.16
CA GLU A 255 10.10 30.87 8.61
C GLU A 255 10.02 31.25 7.11
N ALA A 256 8.87 31.01 6.46
CA ALA A 256 8.71 31.25 5.03
C ALA A 256 7.93 32.56 4.78
N SER A 257 8.57 33.50 4.08
CA SER A 257 7.96 34.78 3.65
C SER A 257 7.42 34.63 2.22
N GLY A 258 6.10 34.68 2.02
CA GLY A 258 5.54 34.67 0.65
C GLY A 258 4.01 34.67 0.50
N ALA A 259 3.53 35.20 -0.63
CA ALA A 259 2.11 35.33 -0.98
C ALA A 259 1.33 34.00 -1.07
N ALA A 260 2.01 32.88 -1.33
CA ALA A 260 1.40 31.54 -1.35
C ALA A 260 0.87 31.11 0.04
N ILE A 261 1.50 31.58 1.12
CA ILE A 261 1.15 31.27 2.51
C ILE A 261 -0.13 32.02 2.89
N MET A 262 -0.23 33.29 2.51
CA MET A 262 -1.41 34.12 2.72
C MET A 262 -2.65 33.54 2.02
N ASN A 263 -2.52 33.08 0.76
CA ASN A 263 -3.63 32.44 0.06
C ASN A 263 -4.07 31.13 0.75
N LYS A 264 -3.11 30.30 1.20
CA LYS A 264 -3.42 29.07 1.93
C LYS A 264 -4.12 29.36 3.26
N TYR A 265 -3.67 30.36 4.03
CA TYR A 265 -4.37 30.80 5.22
C TYR A 265 -5.76 31.36 4.93
N LEU A 266 -5.93 32.09 3.83
CA LEU A 266 -7.22 32.66 3.45
C LEU A 266 -8.24 31.59 3.05
N ASP A 267 -7.81 30.58 2.30
CA ASP A 267 -8.65 29.45 1.90
C ASP A 267 -9.03 28.59 3.11
N LEU A 268 -8.06 28.35 3.99
CA LEU A 268 -8.25 27.63 5.25
C LEU A 268 -9.19 28.41 6.19
N ALA A 269 -9.01 29.72 6.31
CA ALA A 269 -9.87 30.60 7.09
C ALA A 269 -11.29 30.69 6.53
N ARG A 270 -11.47 30.73 5.21
CA ARG A 270 -12.80 30.70 4.58
C ARG A 270 -13.51 29.37 4.82
N ALA A 271 -12.80 28.25 4.67
CA ALA A 271 -13.34 26.92 4.94
C ALA A 271 -13.73 26.76 6.42
N TYR A 272 -12.97 27.36 7.34
CA TYR A 272 -13.21 27.24 8.78
C TYR A 272 -14.17 28.27 9.37
N HIS A 273 -14.30 29.45 8.75
CA HIS A 273 -15.38 30.40 9.05
C HIS A 273 -16.76 29.77 8.78
N GLN A 274 -16.88 28.96 7.72
CA GLN A 274 -18.09 28.18 7.43
C GLN A 274 -18.39 27.08 8.46
N LEU A 275 -17.39 26.64 9.23
CA LEU A 275 -17.53 25.69 10.35
C LEU A 275 -17.77 26.36 11.71
N GLY A 276 -17.91 27.69 11.74
CA GLY A 276 -18.05 28.46 12.98
C GLY A 276 -16.79 28.50 13.85
N VAL A 277 -15.62 28.18 13.28
CA VAL A 277 -14.33 28.39 13.95
C VAL A 277 -14.00 29.88 13.81
N ALA A 278 -14.30 30.66 14.85
CA ALA A 278 -13.78 32.03 14.93
C ALA A 278 -12.26 31.98 15.17
N TYR A 279 -11.53 32.80 14.39
CA TYR A 279 -10.09 33.04 14.52
C TYR A 279 -9.74 33.74 15.84
#